data_AF-A0A6H0KPS7-F1
#
_entry.id   AF-A0A6H0KPS7-F1
#
_cell.length_a   1.000
_cell.length_b   1.000
_cell.length_c   1.000
_cell.angle_alpha   90.00
_cell.angle_beta   90.00
_cell.angle_gamma   90.00
#
_symmetry.space_group_name_H-M   'P 1'
#
loop_
_entity.id
_entity.type
_entity.pdbx_description
1 polymer ?
#
loop_
_entity_poly.entity_id
_entity_poly.type
_entity_poly.pdbx_seq_one_letter_code
_entity_poly.pdbx_strand_id
1 'polypeptide(L)'
;MRFLVCILVLLFVHNQFSRADKTINGDSLYTEKYIRDIYISDSKRALQLLDEAENRKTISLRVINELRSLSYSNMYMNKLAFMYARKAYLLDSIYQKDPEHMLKMIVYLAEFSAMMSKYNESMHYALEGIGRAQELENREAKARLFFCMGENNWRLSFKDKAYDYFNRTIELLRGSKEMREMMLLSYYYGAEMSFLMTDSRIDEALEIAFEREKLIGRLQALPKIPDGYVDGQYSYLYAKLAYIYCTAKKNEKAEQYYQKYLSKKESHTPDGKMYSVPYLMLSGQYEKVIDNCRGFKELMKTQQDTLNEQYLTVLRHEVKAYLGMHKYKEVAEIRETILAITDSINTRDRNNAALELNAMYGASEKEEYIAEQAFQLRIRNITLWFLACIVVLTLFIVWRLWRFNHIVEYKNRTLARLINEKFANRKDGNQLSEAYGQQAVISEIEPELISSEELEELSDDETGEVSGEEEENRKIFQELNRVVVQDQLYLSPELSREDLAHIVHLNNARFARMIRACTGTNFNGYINELRVNYAIKLLKTHPHYTIRAIAVESGFNSTPILYNLFKKKTGMTPYEFKKAQEAL
;
A
#
# COMPACT_ATOMS: atom_id res chain seq x y z
N MET A 1 9.10 3.40 43.41
CA MET A 1 8.64 2.23 44.20
C MET A 1 7.30 2.39 44.94
N ARG A 2 6.59 3.54 44.92
CA ARG A 2 5.25 3.68 45.56
C ARG A 2 4.05 3.40 44.63
N PHE A 3 4.29 2.94 43.40
CA PHE A 3 3.30 2.89 42.32
C PHE A 3 2.80 1.50 41.93
N LEU A 4 3.38 0.43 42.46
CA LEU A 4 2.88 -0.93 42.21
C LEU A 4 1.50 -1.19 42.84
N VAL A 5 1.09 -0.34 43.80
CA VAL A 5 -0.27 -0.30 44.34
C VAL A 5 -1.24 0.42 43.39
N CYS A 6 -0.75 1.26 42.47
CA CYS A 6 -1.58 2.01 41.54
C CYS A 6 -2.04 1.17 40.33
N ILE A 7 -1.34 0.09 40.01
CA ILE A 7 -1.72 -0.86 38.94
C ILE A 7 -2.94 -1.70 39.36
N LEU A 8 -3.07 -1.98 40.67
CA LEU A 8 -4.19 -2.74 41.22
C LEU A 8 -5.53 -2.12 40.80
N VAL A 9 -5.66 -0.80 40.78
CA VAL A 9 -6.97 -0.17 40.57
C VAL A 9 -7.35 0.00 39.09
N LEU A 10 -6.41 0.08 38.14
CA LEU A 10 -6.74 0.06 36.69
C LEU A 10 -7.21 -1.32 36.22
N LEU A 11 -6.55 -2.40 36.70
CA LEU A 11 -6.97 -3.77 36.40
C LEU A 11 -8.27 -4.15 37.16
N PHE A 12 -8.50 -3.57 38.35
CA PHE A 12 -9.71 -3.79 39.15
C PHE A 12 -10.93 -3.00 38.65
N VAL A 13 -10.75 -1.79 38.10
CA VAL A 13 -11.84 -1.00 37.50
C VAL A 13 -12.33 -1.63 36.18
N HIS A 14 -11.46 -2.26 35.41
CA HIS A 14 -11.87 -2.99 34.20
C HIS A 14 -12.60 -4.31 34.51
N ASN A 15 -12.44 -4.88 35.72
CA ASN A 15 -12.72 -6.30 35.94
C ASN A 15 -13.61 -6.67 37.15
N GLN A 16 -14.35 -5.72 37.72
CA GLN A 16 -15.35 -6.02 38.76
C GLN A 16 -16.65 -6.68 38.23
N PHE A 17 -16.74 -6.95 36.92
CA PHE A 17 -17.88 -7.65 36.33
C PHE A 17 -17.78 -9.17 36.38
N SER A 18 -16.64 -9.73 36.82
CA SER A 18 -16.47 -11.18 36.80
C SER A 18 -16.30 -11.80 38.18
N ARG A 19 -17.45 -12.15 38.76
CA ARG A 19 -17.56 -13.20 39.75
C ARG A 19 -18.83 -13.99 39.46
N ALA A 20 -18.66 -15.19 38.94
CA ALA A 20 -19.69 -16.22 39.02
C ALA A 20 -19.04 -17.60 39.07
N ASP A 21 -19.14 -18.24 40.23
CA ASP A 21 -19.04 -19.69 40.35
C ASP A 21 -20.20 -20.31 39.57
N LYS A 22 -19.89 -21.02 38.48
CA LYS A 22 -20.80 -22.02 37.90
C LYS A 22 -19.97 -23.23 37.49
N THR A 23 -20.48 -24.40 37.80
CA THR A 23 -20.02 -25.70 37.30
C THR A 23 -20.10 -25.73 35.77
N ILE A 24 -19.00 -26.07 35.09
CA ILE A 24 -18.84 -25.90 33.64
C ILE A 24 -18.53 -27.23 32.95
N ASN A 25 -19.23 -27.48 31.83
CA ASN A 25 -19.04 -28.60 30.90
C ASN A 25 -17.75 -28.45 30.08
N GLY A 26 -17.15 -29.54 29.60
CA GLY A 26 -15.79 -29.57 29.03
C GLY A 26 -15.46 -28.53 27.94
N ASP A 27 -16.39 -28.21 27.03
CA ASP A 27 -16.13 -27.25 25.93
C ASP A 27 -16.30 -25.77 26.32
N SER A 28 -17.06 -25.49 27.39
CA SER A 28 -17.29 -24.12 27.85
C SER A 28 -16.07 -23.49 28.57
N LEU A 29 -15.04 -24.29 28.89
CA LEU A 29 -13.82 -23.86 29.56
C LEU A 29 -12.81 -23.16 28.62
N TYR A 30 -12.84 -23.44 27.31
CA TYR A 30 -11.88 -22.87 26.33
C TYR A 30 -12.47 -21.69 25.56
N THR A 31 -13.27 -20.87 26.24
CA THR A 31 -13.92 -19.69 25.67
C THR A 31 -13.25 -18.41 26.16
N GLU A 32 -13.21 -17.37 25.33
CA GLU A 32 -12.68 -16.05 25.71
C GLU A 32 -13.35 -15.55 27.00
N LYS A 33 -14.68 -15.68 27.07
CA LYS A 33 -15.47 -15.21 28.22
C LYS A 33 -15.02 -15.87 29.52
N TYR A 34 -14.95 -17.21 29.56
CA TYR A 34 -14.55 -17.91 30.78
C TYR A 34 -13.12 -17.58 31.21
N ILE A 35 -12.18 -17.50 30.26
CA ILE A 35 -10.80 -17.18 30.60
C ILE A 35 -10.69 -15.72 31.08
N ARG A 36 -11.44 -14.78 30.50
CA ARG A 36 -11.57 -13.40 31.02
C ARG A 36 -12.18 -13.35 32.42
N ASP A 37 -12.99 -14.34 32.78
CA ASP A 37 -13.63 -14.39 34.09
C ASP A 37 -12.66 -14.84 35.19
N ILE A 38 -11.63 -15.63 34.85
CA ILE A 38 -10.71 -16.21 35.82
C ILE A 38 -9.29 -15.63 35.78
N TYR A 39 -8.89 -14.85 34.78
CA TYR A 39 -7.47 -14.45 34.63
C TYR A 39 -6.92 -13.61 35.80
N ILE A 40 -7.77 -12.96 36.59
CA ILE A 40 -7.37 -12.29 37.86
C ILE A 40 -7.33 -13.29 39.02
N SER A 41 -8.41 -14.03 39.23
CA SER A 41 -8.54 -14.91 40.40
C SER A 41 -7.60 -16.11 40.35
N ASP A 42 -7.32 -16.62 39.15
CA ASP A 42 -6.41 -17.74 38.90
C ASP A 42 -5.65 -17.55 37.57
N SER A 43 -4.68 -16.62 37.58
CA SER A 43 -3.85 -16.33 36.39
C SER A 43 -3.08 -17.54 35.87
N LYS A 44 -2.66 -18.48 36.75
CA LYS A 44 -1.94 -19.69 36.36
C LYS A 44 -2.85 -20.65 35.60
N ARG A 45 -4.07 -20.87 36.11
CA ARG A 45 -5.07 -21.69 35.40
C ARG A 45 -5.49 -21.06 34.09
N ALA A 46 -5.65 -19.73 34.05
CA ALA A 46 -5.95 -19.02 32.81
C ALA A 46 -4.88 -19.26 31.74
N LEU A 47 -3.58 -19.20 32.09
CA LEU A 47 -2.49 -19.50 31.17
C LEU A 47 -2.53 -20.94 30.65
N GLN A 48 -2.78 -21.93 31.51
CA GLN A 48 -2.93 -23.34 31.10
C GLN A 48 -4.08 -23.52 30.11
N LEU A 49 -5.23 -22.91 30.39
CA LEU A 49 -6.39 -22.98 29.50
C LEU A 49 -6.14 -22.28 28.16
N LEU A 50 -5.32 -21.21 28.14
CA LEU A 50 -4.93 -20.53 26.92
C LEU A 50 -4.02 -21.39 26.04
N ASP A 51 -3.11 -22.16 26.63
CA ASP A 51 -2.27 -23.12 25.89
C ASP A 51 -3.12 -24.23 25.25
N GLU A 52 -4.10 -24.75 25.99
CA GLU A 52 -5.05 -25.73 25.46
C GLU A 52 -5.98 -25.14 24.40
N ALA A 53 -6.47 -23.91 24.59
CA ALA A 53 -7.31 -23.20 23.63
C ALA A 53 -6.58 -22.90 22.31
N GLU A 54 -5.27 -22.59 22.37
CA GLU A 54 -4.42 -22.42 21.20
C GLU A 54 -4.28 -23.72 20.41
N ASN A 55 -3.97 -24.82 21.10
CA ASN A 55 -3.83 -26.15 20.48
C ASN A 55 -5.14 -26.62 19.82
N ARG A 56 -6.27 -26.36 20.47
CA ARG A 56 -7.61 -26.69 19.96
C ARG A 56 -8.15 -25.69 18.94
N LYS A 57 -7.49 -24.54 18.76
CA LYS A 57 -7.90 -23.43 17.89
C LYS A 57 -9.32 -22.90 18.20
N THR A 58 -9.72 -22.89 19.47
CA THR A 58 -11.06 -22.45 19.90
C THR A 58 -11.17 -20.93 20.02
N ILE A 59 -10.04 -20.23 20.20
CA ILE A 59 -9.96 -18.79 20.35
C ILE A 59 -8.95 -18.26 19.31
N SER A 60 -9.21 -17.06 18.77
CA SER A 60 -8.27 -16.43 17.85
C SER A 60 -6.93 -16.14 18.52
N LEU A 61 -5.83 -16.27 17.78
CA LEU A 61 -4.49 -16.10 18.34
C LEU A 61 -4.27 -14.68 18.89
N ARG A 62 -4.92 -13.64 18.34
CA ARG A 62 -4.85 -12.27 18.90
C ARG A 62 -5.43 -12.20 20.31
N VAL A 63 -6.61 -12.80 20.53
CA VAL A 63 -7.30 -12.81 21.82
C VAL A 63 -6.55 -13.69 22.82
N ILE A 64 -5.97 -14.80 22.37
CA ILE A 64 -5.11 -15.64 23.22
C ILE A 64 -3.92 -14.82 23.74
N ASN A 65 -3.22 -14.12 22.85
CA ASN A 65 -2.08 -13.30 23.23
C ASN A 65 -2.49 -12.10 24.10
N GLU A 66 -3.64 -11.46 23.86
CA GLU A 66 -4.20 -10.47 24.78
C GLU A 66 -4.40 -11.06 26.18
N LEU A 67 -5.07 -12.19 26.29
CA LEU A 67 -5.39 -12.79 27.59
C LEU A 67 -4.14 -13.25 28.33
N ARG A 68 -3.14 -13.80 27.61
CA ARG A 68 -1.82 -14.07 28.19
C ARG A 68 -1.18 -12.80 28.73
N SER A 69 -1.24 -11.70 27.97
CA SER A 69 -0.71 -10.42 28.40
C SER A 69 -1.31 -9.96 29.73
N LEU A 70 -2.64 -10.04 29.83
CA LEU A 70 -3.39 -9.71 31.04
C LEU A 70 -3.07 -10.64 32.22
N SER A 71 -3.00 -11.96 32.00
CA SER A 71 -2.60 -12.93 33.02
C SER A 71 -1.20 -12.66 33.55
N TYR A 72 -0.23 -12.42 32.66
CA TYR A 72 1.13 -12.09 33.09
C TYR A 72 1.22 -10.74 33.80
N SER A 73 0.43 -9.75 33.39
CA SER A 73 0.34 -8.46 34.08
C SER A 73 -0.15 -8.62 35.51
N ASN A 74 -1.20 -9.43 35.73
CA ASN A 74 -1.68 -9.75 37.09
C ASN A 74 -0.65 -10.48 37.95
N MET A 75 0.22 -11.27 37.32
CA MET A 75 1.35 -11.94 37.97
C MET A 75 2.58 -11.03 38.13
N TYR A 76 2.47 -9.73 37.81
CA TYR A 76 3.55 -8.74 37.84
C TYR A 76 4.74 -9.06 36.93
N MET A 77 4.51 -9.88 35.90
CA MET A 77 5.51 -10.22 34.88
C MET A 77 5.39 -9.25 33.70
N ASN A 78 5.63 -7.96 33.96
CA ASN A 78 5.40 -6.86 33.00
C ASN A 78 6.07 -7.06 31.64
N LYS A 79 7.24 -7.70 31.64
CA LYS A 79 7.97 -8.01 30.42
C LYS A 79 7.24 -9.03 29.54
N LEU A 80 6.75 -10.13 30.12
CA LEU A 80 5.93 -11.10 29.40
C LEU A 80 4.60 -10.47 28.98
N ALA A 81 3.98 -9.67 29.86
CA ALA A 81 2.76 -8.94 29.54
C ALA A 81 2.94 -8.08 28.27
N PHE A 82 4.02 -7.29 28.21
CA PHE A 82 4.38 -6.49 27.05
C PHE A 82 4.59 -7.34 25.80
N MET A 83 5.37 -8.42 25.89
CA MET A 83 5.64 -9.29 24.74
C MET A 83 4.35 -9.86 24.14
N TYR A 84 3.45 -10.35 24.98
CA TYR A 84 2.19 -10.94 24.53
C TYR A 84 1.23 -9.87 23.99
N ALA A 85 1.17 -8.67 24.57
CA ALA A 85 0.42 -7.55 23.99
C ALA A 85 0.98 -7.15 22.61
N ARG A 86 2.31 -7.17 22.44
CA ARG A 86 2.96 -6.87 21.16
C ARG A 86 2.64 -7.93 20.11
N LYS A 87 2.65 -9.22 20.47
CA LYS A 87 2.22 -10.30 19.58
C LYS A 87 0.78 -10.11 19.12
N ALA A 88 -0.13 -9.76 20.03
CA ALA A 88 -1.53 -9.47 19.69
C ALA A 88 -1.64 -8.26 18.75
N TYR A 89 -0.93 -7.17 19.03
CA TYR A 89 -0.87 -5.97 18.19
C TYR A 89 -0.41 -6.27 16.75
N LEU A 90 0.66 -7.07 16.59
CA LEU A 90 1.20 -7.43 15.29
C LEU A 90 0.22 -8.29 14.48
N LEU A 91 -0.49 -9.21 15.13
CA LEU A 91 -1.52 -10.02 14.49
C LEU A 91 -2.66 -9.16 13.93
N ASP A 92 -3.08 -8.12 14.65
CA ASP A 92 -4.08 -7.16 14.16
C ASP A 92 -3.53 -6.35 12.98
N SER A 93 -2.25 -5.99 13.01
CA SER A 93 -1.62 -5.18 11.96
C SER A 93 -1.49 -5.94 10.63
N ILE A 94 -1.29 -7.25 10.67
CA ILE A 94 -0.95 -8.05 9.49
C ILE A 94 -2.19 -8.74 8.91
N TYR A 95 -3.07 -9.29 9.75
CA TYR A 95 -4.07 -10.27 9.30
C TYR A 95 -5.53 -9.83 9.46
N GLN A 96 -5.84 -8.99 10.46
CA GLN A 96 -7.22 -8.66 10.82
C GLN A 96 -7.27 -7.21 11.30
N LYS A 97 -7.65 -6.27 10.43
CA LYS A 97 -7.92 -4.87 10.80
C LYS A 97 -9.09 -4.80 11.77
N ASP A 98 -8.84 -5.03 13.06
CA ASP A 98 -9.73 -4.69 14.18
C ASP A 98 -9.17 -3.43 14.86
N PRO A 99 -9.61 -2.23 14.44
CA PRO A 99 -9.04 -0.98 14.95
C PRO A 99 -9.22 -0.79 16.46
N GLU A 100 -10.31 -1.30 17.03
CA GLU A 100 -10.61 -1.21 18.46
C GLU A 100 -9.69 -2.12 19.29
N HIS A 101 -9.53 -3.37 18.87
CA HIS A 101 -8.60 -4.29 19.54
C HIS A 101 -7.15 -3.80 19.40
N MET A 102 -6.79 -3.29 18.23
CA MET A 102 -5.46 -2.72 18.00
C MET A 102 -5.21 -1.49 18.87
N LEU A 103 -6.18 -0.58 19.02
CA LEU A 103 -6.09 0.54 19.95
C LEU A 103 -5.93 0.05 21.40
N LYS A 104 -6.69 -0.97 21.80
CA LYS A 104 -6.55 -1.60 23.11
C LYS A 104 -5.12 -2.12 23.35
N MET A 105 -4.51 -2.75 22.34
CA MET A 105 -3.13 -3.21 22.44
C MET A 105 -2.13 -2.06 22.53
N ILE A 106 -2.33 -0.95 21.79
CA ILE A 106 -1.49 0.25 21.91
C ILE A 106 -1.52 0.80 23.34
N VAL A 107 -2.71 0.86 23.96
CA VAL A 107 -2.84 1.30 25.35
C VAL A 107 -2.06 0.39 26.29
N TYR A 108 -2.18 -0.94 26.14
CA TYR A 108 -1.42 -1.89 26.94
C TYR A 108 0.10 -1.79 26.72
N LEU A 109 0.55 -1.60 25.48
CA LEU A 109 1.96 -1.39 25.17
C LEU A 109 2.50 -0.12 25.83
N ALA A 110 1.76 0.99 25.77
CA ALA A 110 2.12 2.23 26.45
C ALA A 110 2.25 2.02 27.97
N GLU A 111 1.24 1.41 28.59
CA GLU A 111 1.21 1.16 30.04
C GLU A 111 2.32 0.19 30.49
N PHE A 112 2.50 -0.94 29.81
CA PHE A 112 3.55 -1.90 30.18
C PHE A 112 4.96 -1.35 29.95
N SER A 113 5.19 -0.56 28.89
CA SER A 113 6.45 0.15 28.70
C SER A 113 6.71 1.13 29.85
N ALA A 114 5.69 1.86 30.32
CA ALA A 114 5.84 2.74 31.48
C ALA A 114 6.18 1.96 32.76
N MET A 115 5.54 0.81 32.98
CA MET A 115 5.82 -0.08 34.12
C MET A 115 7.26 -0.63 34.09
N MET A 116 7.81 -0.90 32.91
CA MET A 116 9.21 -1.30 32.70
C MET A 116 10.19 -0.12 32.72
N SER A 117 9.73 1.09 33.08
CA SER A 117 10.52 2.33 33.04
C SER A 117 11.07 2.69 31.65
N LYS A 118 10.49 2.14 30.58
CA LYS A 118 10.80 2.48 29.18
C LYS A 118 9.94 3.68 28.74
N TYR A 119 10.16 4.82 29.37
CA TYR A 119 9.28 5.99 29.21
C TYR A 119 9.23 6.53 27.78
N ASN A 120 10.32 6.45 27.01
CA ASN A 120 10.33 6.87 25.61
C ASN A 120 9.46 5.96 24.73
N GLU A 121 9.56 4.65 24.92
CA GLU A 121 8.73 3.66 24.21
C GLU A 121 7.26 3.82 24.60
N SER A 122 6.99 4.02 25.89
CA SER A 122 5.66 4.31 26.39
C SER A 122 5.07 5.59 25.77
N MET A 123 5.84 6.67 25.72
CA MET A 123 5.42 7.93 25.12
C MET A 123 5.13 7.79 23.62
N HIS A 124 5.93 6.98 22.91
CA HIS A 124 5.72 6.68 21.50
C HIS A 124 4.36 6.03 21.25
N TYR A 125 4.06 4.93 21.96
CA TYR A 125 2.76 4.26 21.87
C TYR A 125 1.62 5.17 22.34
N ALA A 126 1.84 5.97 23.39
CA ALA A 126 0.83 6.89 23.89
C ALA A 126 0.41 7.93 22.83
N LEU A 127 1.39 8.53 22.15
CA LEU A 127 1.15 9.50 21.08
C LEU A 127 0.46 8.87 19.87
N GLU A 128 0.90 7.68 19.46
CA GLU A 128 0.25 6.93 18.37
C GLU A 128 -1.22 6.61 18.72
N GLY A 129 -1.46 6.15 19.95
CA GLY A 129 -2.78 5.76 20.41
C GLY A 129 -3.77 6.91 20.50
N ILE A 130 -3.32 8.14 20.79
CA ILE A 130 -4.22 9.30 20.93
C ILE A 130 -4.91 9.63 19.61
N GLY A 131 -4.18 9.57 18.49
CA GLY A 131 -4.75 9.81 17.16
C GLY A 131 -5.85 8.80 16.86
N ARG A 132 -5.57 7.52 17.08
CA ARG A 132 -6.52 6.42 16.84
C ARG A 132 -7.71 6.45 17.79
N ALA A 133 -7.49 6.76 19.08
CA ALA A 133 -8.58 6.91 20.04
C ALA A 133 -9.51 8.06 19.66
N GLN A 134 -8.99 9.11 19.01
CA GLN A 134 -9.80 10.20 18.49
C GLN A 134 -10.58 9.80 17.24
N GLU A 135 -9.97 9.05 16.32
CA GLU A 135 -10.66 8.51 15.14
C GLU A 135 -11.79 7.55 15.49
N LEU A 136 -11.62 6.75 16.55
CA LEU A 136 -12.61 5.78 17.04
C LEU A 136 -13.57 6.36 18.09
N GLU A 137 -13.44 7.65 18.42
CA GLU A 137 -14.22 8.31 19.48
C GLU A 137 -14.15 7.60 20.86
N ASN A 138 -13.06 6.86 21.10
CA ASN A 138 -12.87 6.04 22.30
C ASN A 138 -12.28 6.87 23.45
N ARG A 139 -13.16 7.49 24.24
CA ARG A 139 -12.80 8.37 25.37
C ARG A 139 -12.02 7.64 26.47
N GLU A 140 -12.33 6.38 26.75
CA GLU A 140 -11.61 5.58 27.74
C GLU A 140 -10.14 5.38 27.35
N ALA A 141 -9.89 4.93 26.11
CA ALA A 141 -8.53 4.74 25.63
C ALA A 141 -7.74 6.05 25.66
N LYS A 142 -8.36 7.15 25.22
CA LYS A 142 -7.75 8.49 25.26
C LYS A 142 -7.41 8.93 26.68
N ALA A 143 -8.29 8.70 27.66
CA ALA A 143 -8.04 9.01 29.06
C ALA A 143 -6.86 8.18 29.63
N ARG A 144 -6.82 6.87 29.34
CA ARG A 144 -5.70 6.00 29.75
C ARG A 144 -4.37 6.45 29.18
N LEU A 145 -4.33 6.83 27.92
CA LEU A 145 -3.12 7.31 27.25
C LEU A 145 -2.66 8.65 27.82
N PHE A 146 -3.57 9.62 28.02
CA PHE A 146 -3.21 10.88 28.68
C PHE A 146 -2.67 10.64 30.09
N PHE A 147 -3.31 9.79 30.87
CA PHE A 147 -2.82 9.47 32.21
C PHE A 147 -1.42 8.86 32.16
N CYS A 148 -1.18 7.90 31.26
CA CYS A 148 0.13 7.28 31.05
C CYS A 148 1.20 8.32 30.66
N MET A 149 0.88 9.28 29.79
CA MET A 149 1.78 10.40 29.47
C MET A 149 2.07 11.26 30.71
N GLY A 150 1.06 11.52 31.54
CA GLY A 150 1.22 12.21 32.82
C GLY A 150 2.17 11.49 33.76
N GLU A 151 2.00 10.17 33.93
CA GLU A 151 2.89 9.34 34.74
C GLU A 151 4.33 9.36 34.22
N ASN A 152 4.52 9.21 32.91
CA ASN A 152 5.83 9.26 32.27
C ASN A 152 6.52 10.61 32.52
N ASN A 153 5.82 11.72 32.31
CA ASN A 153 6.37 13.06 32.58
C ASN A 153 6.69 13.25 34.06
N TRP A 154 5.84 12.74 34.97
CA TRP A 154 6.08 12.83 36.41
C TRP A 154 7.35 12.06 36.81
N ARG A 155 7.57 10.87 36.24
CA ARG A 155 8.77 10.04 36.42
C ARG A 155 10.03 10.70 35.90
N LEU A 156 9.92 11.41 34.78
CA LEU A 156 10.98 12.20 34.17
C LEU A 156 11.17 13.58 34.83
N SER A 157 10.45 13.85 35.92
CA SER A 157 10.48 15.12 36.67
C SER A 157 9.96 16.35 35.90
N PHE A 158 9.26 16.17 34.78
CA PHE A 158 8.54 17.23 34.08
C PHE A 158 7.16 17.46 34.72
N LYS A 159 7.14 18.04 35.92
CA LYS A 159 5.94 18.12 36.77
C LYS A 159 4.80 18.89 36.10
N ASP A 160 5.06 20.07 35.54
CA ASP A 160 3.99 20.88 34.93
C ASP A 160 3.28 20.14 33.80
N LYS A 161 4.05 19.47 32.94
CA LYS A 161 3.50 18.62 31.87
C LYS A 161 2.73 17.43 32.42
N ALA A 162 3.22 16.82 33.51
CA ALA A 162 2.55 15.70 34.13
C ALA A 162 1.13 16.07 34.62
N TYR A 163 1.03 17.19 35.34
CA TYR A 163 -0.25 17.66 35.88
C TYR A 163 -1.17 18.22 34.79
N ASP A 164 -0.64 18.79 33.70
CA ASP A 164 -1.45 19.11 32.50
C ASP A 164 -2.13 17.86 31.94
N TYR A 165 -1.39 16.75 31.77
CA TYR A 165 -1.98 15.49 31.30
C TYR A 165 -2.95 14.85 32.30
N PHE A 166 -2.69 14.94 33.61
CA PHE A 166 -3.65 14.48 34.62
C PHE A 166 -4.95 15.30 34.57
N ASN A 167 -4.85 16.63 34.47
CA ASN A 167 -6.02 17.51 34.33
C ASN A 167 -6.83 17.18 33.06
N ARG A 168 -6.16 17.02 31.90
CA ARG A 168 -6.83 16.60 30.66
C ARG A 168 -7.54 15.24 30.79
N THR A 169 -6.95 14.30 31.53
CA THR A 169 -7.56 13.00 31.82
C THR A 169 -8.85 13.17 32.63
N ILE A 170 -8.81 13.97 33.70
CA ILE A 170 -9.95 14.23 34.57
C ILE A 170 -11.05 14.98 33.80
N GLU A 171 -10.70 16.05 33.10
CA GLU A 171 -11.64 16.85 32.31
C GLU A 171 -12.33 16.00 31.24
N LEU A 172 -11.59 15.12 30.58
CA LEU A 172 -12.15 14.23 29.57
C LEU A 172 -13.24 13.31 30.13
N LEU A 173 -13.13 12.84 31.37
CA LEU A 173 -14.10 11.91 31.98
C LEU A 173 -15.12 12.61 32.90
N ARG A 174 -14.89 13.87 33.27
CA ARG A 174 -15.74 14.64 34.18
C ARG A 174 -17.17 14.74 33.61
N GLY A 175 -18.16 14.59 34.49
CA GLY A 175 -19.57 14.68 34.11
C GLY A 175 -20.14 13.44 33.43
N SER A 176 -19.34 12.40 33.17
CA SER A 176 -19.85 11.15 32.60
C SER A 176 -20.94 10.51 33.48
N LYS A 177 -21.86 9.81 32.80
CA LYS A 177 -22.91 8.96 33.38
C LYS A 177 -22.63 7.47 33.18
N GLU A 178 -21.64 7.13 32.36
CA GLU A 178 -21.19 5.77 32.11
C GLU A 178 -20.49 5.23 33.36
N MET A 179 -20.96 4.10 33.90
CA MET A 179 -20.40 3.52 35.13
C MET A 179 -18.88 3.28 34.99
N ARG A 180 -18.44 2.79 33.84
CA ARG A 180 -17.03 2.47 33.56
C ARG A 180 -16.14 3.73 33.55
N GLU A 181 -16.56 4.80 32.89
CA GLU A 181 -15.85 6.08 32.90
C GLU A 181 -15.83 6.72 34.30
N MET A 182 -16.92 6.61 35.06
CA MET A 182 -16.98 7.11 36.44
C MET A 182 -16.02 6.34 37.35
N MET A 183 -15.93 5.01 37.19
CA MET A 183 -14.97 4.19 37.94
C MET A 183 -13.52 4.54 37.57
N LEU A 184 -13.22 4.77 36.29
CA LEU A 184 -11.90 5.24 35.83
C LEU A 184 -11.56 6.62 36.39
N LEU A 185 -12.51 7.55 36.40
CA LEU A 185 -12.31 8.87 36.99
C LEU A 185 -12.02 8.79 38.50
N SER A 186 -12.74 7.93 39.24
CA SER A 186 -12.44 7.70 40.66
C SER A 186 -11.03 7.15 40.86
N TYR A 187 -10.57 6.26 39.98
CA TYR A 187 -9.20 5.80 39.98
C TYR A 187 -8.19 6.94 39.77
N TYR A 188 -8.38 7.76 38.74
CA TYR A 188 -7.44 8.82 38.41
C TYR A 188 -7.36 9.88 39.50
N TYR A 189 -8.48 10.22 40.14
CA TYR A 189 -8.45 11.07 41.34
C TYR A 189 -7.58 10.44 42.44
N GLY A 190 -7.71 9.14 42.72
CA GLY A 190 -6.89 8.47 43.73
C GLY A 190 -5.40 8.41 43.40
N ALA A 191 -5.07 8.21 42.13
CA ALA A 191 -3.69 8.17 41.67
C ALA A 191 -3.05 9.56 41.70
N GLU A 192 -3.76 10.59 41.22
CA GLU A 192 -3.29 11.98 41.27
C GLU A 192 -3.13 12.49 42.71
N MET A 193 -4.05 12.17 43.62
CA MET A 193 -3.86 12.43 45.05
C MET A 193 -2.52 11.90 45.54
N SER A 194 -2.15 10.67 45.16
CA SER A 194 -0.89 10.06 45.59
C SER A 194 0.34 10.74 44.98
N PHE A 195 0.25 11.29 43.76
CA PHE A 195 1.29 12.11 43.15
C PHE A 195 1.44 13.46 43.87
N LEU A 196 0.33 14.18 44.08
CA LEU A 196 0.30 15.46 44.79
C LEU A 196 0.85 15.34 46.21
N MET A 197 0.45 14.29 46.93
CA MET A 197 0.99 13.96 48.27
C MET A 197 2.50 13.74 48.23
N THR A 198 3.02 13.09 47.19
CA THR A 198 4.46 12.84 47.04
C THR A 198 5.23 14.12 46.74
N ASP A 199 4.64 15.03 45.97
CA ASP A 199 5.20 16.34 45.66
C ASP A 199 4.88 17.41 46.74
N SER A 200 4.36 16.99 47.90
CA SER A 200 3.98 17.88 49.02
C SER A 200 2.93 18.96 48.70
N ARG A 201 2.14 18.77 47.63
CA ARG A 201 1.01 19.64 47.23
C ARG A 201 -0.27 19.24 47.95
N ILE A 202 -0.27 19.44 49.27
CA ILE A 202 -1.29 18.88 50.17
C ILE A 202 -2.68 19.47 49.96
N ASP A 203 -2.79 20.78 49.71
CA ASP A 203 -4.09 21.45 49.56
C ASP A 203 -4.80 20.97 48.28
N GLU A 204 -4.08 20.85 47.17
CA GLU A 204 -4.61 20.31 45.92
C GLU A 204 -4.99 18.83 46.05
N ALA A 205 -4.21 18.05 46.81
CA ALA A 205 -4.56 16.66 47.11
C ALA A 205 -5.89 16.56 47.89
N LEU A 206 -6.17 17.51 48.79
CA LEU A 206 -7.45 17.58 49.52
C LEU A 206 -8.61 17.94 48.60
N GLU A 207 -8.43 18.91 47.69
CA GLU A 207 -9.46 19.28 46.70
C GLU A 207 -9.87 18.07 45.84
N ILE A 208 -8.88 17.37 45.28
CA ILE A 208 -9.13 16.14 44.50
C ILE A 208 -9.79 15.06 45.36
N ALA A 209 -9.42 14.94 46.64
CA ALA A 209 -10.04 13.97 47.55
C ALA A 209 -11.54 14.21 47.73
N PHE A 210 -11.97 15.46 47.87
CA PHE A 210 -13.38 15.80 48.02
C PHE A 210 -14.17 15.61 46.72
N GLU A 211 -13.57 15.92 45.56
CA GLU A 211 -14.19 15.62 44.27
C GLU A 211 -14.36 14.11 44.07
N ARG A 212 -13.37 13.32 44.50
CA ARG A 212 -13.48 11.86 44.52
C ARG A 212 -14.57 11.38 45.46
N GLU A 213 -14.68 11.93 46.66
CA GLU A 213 -15.72 11.57 47.64
C GLU A 213 -17.13 11.75 47.04
N LYS A 214 -17.37 12.90 46.41
CA LYS A 214 -18.63 13.18 45.69
C LYS A 214 -18.89 12.17 44.58
N LEU A 215 -17.86 11.82 43.80
CA LEU A 215 -17.98 10.83 42.72
C LEU A 215 -18.30 9.44 43.25
N ILE A 216 -17.67 9.00 44.34
CA ILE A 216 -17.98 7.72 44.98
C ILE A 216 -19.43 7.69 45.47
N GLY A 217 -19.94 8.81 46.04
CA GLY A 217 -21.35 8.93 46.40
C GLY A 217 -22.30 8.78 45.20
N ARG A 218 -21.95 9.37 44.04
CA ARG A 218 -22.70 9.18 42.79
C ARG A 218 -22.64 7.74 42.29
N LEU A 219 -21.47 7.10 42.35
CA LEU A 219 -21.28 5.70 41.98
C LEU A 219 -22.14 4.77 42.83
N GLN A 220 -22.21 5.02 44.15
CA GLN A 220 -23.03 4.24 45.08
C GLN A 220 -24.53 4.26 44.74
N ALA A 221 -25.02 5.33 44.10
CA ALA A 221 -26.41 5.45 43.69
C ALA A 221 -26.73 4.72 42.37
N LEU A 222 -25.74 4.21 41.64
CA LEU A 222 -25.96 3.52 40.38
C LEU A 222 -26.47 2.09 40.58
N PRO A 223 -27.42 1.62 39.74
CA PRO A 223 -27.84 0.23 39.76
C PRO A 223 -26.70 -0.68 39.25
N LYS A 224 -26.59 -1.89 39.81
CA LYS A 224 -25.60 -2.92 39.43
C LYS A 224 -24.14 -2.53 39.66
N ILE A 225 -23.86 -1.62 40.60
CA ILE A 225 -22.47 -1.42 41.03
C ILE A 225 -21.95 -2.71 41.68
N PRO A 226 -20.73 -3.16 41.37
CA PRO A 226 -20.20 -4.40 41.92
C PRO A 226 -20.12 -4.40 43.45
N ASP A 227 -20.47 -5.53 44.05
CA ASP A 227 -20.49 -5.70 45.51
C ASP A 227 -19.10 -5.44 46.11
N GLY A 228 -19.05 -4.58 47.13
CA GLY A 228 -17.81 -4.21 47.82
C GLY A 228 -16.96 -3.16 47.10
N TYR A 229 -17.23 -2.81 45.83
CA TYR A 229 -16.45 -1.79 45.11
C TYR A 229 -16.47 -0.44 45.84
N VAL A 230 -17.66 0.05 46.21
CA VAL A 230 -17.83 1.33 46.92
C VAL A 230 -17.14 1.31 48.28
N ASP A 231 -17.24 0.20 49.01
CA ASP A 231 -16.59 0.03 50.31
C ASP A 231 -15.06 0.14 50.17
N GLY A 232 -14.48 -0.49 49.15
CA GLY A 232 -13.06 -0.39 48.85
C GLY A 232 -12.61 1.01 48.42
N GLN A 233 -13.41 1.72 47.61
CA GLN A 233 -13.10 3.10 47.23
C GLN A 233 -13.08 4.05 48.43
N TYR A 234 -14.06 3.95 49.33
CA TYR A 234 -14.07 4.73 50.57
C TYR A 234 -12.94 4.33 51.51
N SER A 235 -12.64 3.03 51.66
CA SER A 235 -11.54 2.54 52.48
C SER A 235 -10.20 3.18 52.03
N TYR A 236 -9.91 3.13 50.74
CA TYR A 236 -8.73 3.80 50.18
C TYR A 236 -8.74 5.31 50.45
N LEU A 237 -9.86 5.99 50.15
CA LEU A 237 -9.98 7.44 50.29
C LEU A 237 -9.76 7.89 51.73
N TYR A 238 -10.42 7.24 52.70
CA TYR A 238 -10.33 7.60 54.11
C TYR A 238 -8.93 7.33 54.68
N ALA A 239 -8.27 6.25 54.28
CA ALA A 239 -6.87 6.01 54.68
C ALA A 239 -5.93 7.11 54.15
N LYS A 240 -6.14 7.59 52.91
CA LYS A 240 -5.36 8.70 52.33
C LYS A 240 -5.67 10.03 53.00
N LEU A 241 -6.94 10.33 53.29
CA LEU A 241 -7.32 11.53 54.03
C LEU A 241 -6.72 11.53 55.44
N ALA A 242 -6.71 10.39 56.14
CA ALA A 242 -6.03 10.25 57.43
C ALA A 242 -4.54 10.60 57.31
N TYR A 243 -3.85 10.05 56.30
CA TYR A 243 -2.45 10.41 56.02
C TYR A 243 -2.28 11.91 55.73
N ILE A 244 -3.09 12.49 54.86
CA ILE A 244 -3.02 13.90 54.47
C ILE A 244 -3.19 14.81 55.70
N TYR A 245 -4.22 14.58 56.51
CA TYR A 245 -4.43 15.38 57.71
C TYR A 245 -3.32 15.19 58.74
N CYS A 246 -2.74 14.00 58.84
CA CYS A 246 -1.59 13.73 59.69
C CYS A 246 -0.35 14.51 59.20
N THR A 247 -0.07 14.55 57.89
CA THR A 247 1.01 15.38 57.33
C THR A 247 0.80 16.88 57.57
N ALA A 248 -0.45 17.34 57.54
CA ALA A 248 -0.84 18.71 57.85
C ALA A 248 -0.87 19.02 59.36
N LYS A 249 -0.42 18.10 60.23
CA LYS A 249 -0.42 18.20 61.70
C LYS A 249 -1.81 18.39 62.32
N LYS A 250 -2.88 18.02 61.61
CA LYS A 250 -4.28 18.07 62.07
C LYS A 250 -4.69 16.69 62.62
N ASN A 251 -4.05 16.28 63.72
CA ASN A 251 -4.11 14.90 64.24
C ASN A 251 -5.54 14.44 64.59
N GLU A 252 -6.39 15.30 65.16
CA GLU A 252 -7.78 14.94 65.47
C GLU A 252 -8.58 14.57 64.21
N LYS A 253 -8.46 15.37 63.15
CA LYS A 253 -9.10 15.07 61.86
C LYS A 253 -8.52 13.82 61.22
N ALA A 254 -7.21 13.63 61.33
CA ALA A 254 -6.55 12.43 60.82
C ALA A 254 -7.13 11.17 61.47
N GLU A 255 -7.28 11.19 62.79
CA GLU A 255 -7.84 10.07 63.55
C GLU A 255 -9.33 9.86 63.22
N GLN A 256 -10.13 10.91 63.05
CA GLN A 256 -11.52 10.78 62.61
C GLN A 256 -11.65 10.03 61.27
N TYR A 257 -10.81 10.37 60.28
CA TYR A 257 -10.80 9.65 59.01
C TYR A 257 -10.24 8.24 59.12
N TYR A 258 -9.27 8.02 60.02
CA TYR A 258 -8.78 6.66 60.29
C TYR A 258 -9.87 5.77 60.91
N GLN A 259 -10.71 6.30 61.79
CA GLN A 259 -11.88 5.58 62.32
C GLN A 259 -12.93 5.31 61.24
N LYS A 260 -13.18 6.26 60.32
CA LYS A 260 -14.03 6.01 59.14
C LYS A 260 -13.46 4.94 58.22
N TYR A 261 -12.13 4.85 58.09
CA TYR A 261 -11.47 3.76 57.37
C TYR A 261 -11.71 2.42 58.07
N LEU A 262 -11.48 2.35 59.38
CA LEU A 262 -11.71 1.13 60.17
C LEU A 262 -13.17 0.66 60.18
N SER A 263 -14.13 1.53 59.88
CA SER A 263 -15.54 1.13 59.79
C SER A 263 -15.88 0.39 58.47
N LYS A 264 -14.94 0.25 57.53
CA LYS A 264 -15.16 -0.40 56.23
C LYS A 264 -14.86 -1.90 56.30
N LYS A 265 -15.49 -2.69 55.43
CA LYS A 265 -15.21 -4.12 55.37
C LYS A 265 -13.83 -4.37 54.75
N GLU A 266 -13.52 -3.64 53.68
CA GLU A 266 -12.27 -3.73 52.94
C GLU A 266 -11.05 -3.45 53.84
N SER A 267 -11.14 -2.53 54.81
CA SER A 267 -10.02 -2.16 55.70
C SER A 267 -9.49 -3.33 56.54
N HIS A 268 -10.24 -4.43 56.65
CA HIS A 268 -9.89 -5.63 57.39
C HIS A 268 -9.35 -6.76 56.50
N THR A 269 -9.49 -6.63 55.18
CA THR A 269 -8.86 -7.56 54.23
C THR A 269 -7.34 -7.37 54.22
N PRO A 270 -6.55 -8.40 53.85
CA PRO A 270 -5.10 -8.25 53.79
C PRO A 270 -4.66 -7.10 52.86
N ASP A 271 -5.29 -6.94 51.71
CA ASP A 271 -5.04 -5.83 50.77
C ASP A 271 -5.42 -4.47 51.36
N GLY A 272 -6.64 -4.35 51.89
CA GLY A 272 -7.13 -3.07 52.42
C GLY A 272 -6.34 -2.57 53.61
N LYS A 273 -5.81 -3.47 54.45
CA LYS A 273 -4.88 -3.13 55.54
C LYS A 273 -3.64 -2.37 55.06
N MET A 274 -3.20 -2.57 53.81
CA MET A 274 -2.07 -1.85 53.24
C MET A 274 -2.35 -0.36 53.02
N TYR A 275 -3.61 0.05 52.83
CA TYR A 275 -3.96 1.46 52.57
C TYR A 275 -3.62 2.38 53.75
N SER A 276 -3.70 1.88 54.98
CA SER A 276 -3.41 2.64 56.20
C SER A 276 -1.94 2.68 56.59
N VAL A 277 -1.08 1.83 56.00
CA VAL A 277 0.36 1.76 56.33
C VAL A 277 1.06 3.12 56.29
N PRO A 278 0.84 4.00 55.28
CA PRO A 278 1.45 5.33 55.29
C PRO A 278 1.06 6.20 56.48
N TYR A 279 -0.22 6.17 56.89
CA TYR A 279 -0.71 6.91 58.06
C TYR A 279 -0.13 6.35 59.36
N LEU A 280 -0.15 5.03 59.52
CA LEU A 280 0.38 4.35 60.71
C LEU A 280 1.89 4.58 60.87
N MET A 281 2.63 4.57 59.76
CA MET A 281 4.05 4.89 59.76
C MET A 281 4.32 6.33 60.23
N LEU A 282 3.55 7.29 59.74
CA LEU A 282 3.72 8.71 60.08
C LEU A 282 3.31 9.03 61.52
N SER A 283 2.26 8.35 62.02
CA SER A 283 1.78 8.48 63.39
C SER A 283 2.58 7.67 64.42
N GLY A 284 3.66 6.99 64.02
CA GLY A 284 4.52 6.22 64.91
C GLY A 284 3.95 4.88 65.38
N GLN A 285 2.85 4.42 64.79
CA GLN A 285 2.18 3.15 65.13
C GLN A 285 2.82 1.96 64.42
N TYR A 286 4.13 1.75 64.62
CA TYR A 286 4.93 0.79 63.87
C TYR A 286 4.48 -0.68 64.07
N GLU A 287 4.01 -1.05 65.25
CA GLU A 287 3.53 -2.41 65.53
C GLU A 287 2.32 -2.78 64.66
N LYS A 288 1.38 -1.85 64.47
CA LYS A 288 0.23 -2.04 63.58
C LYS A 288 0.65 -2.16 62.12
N VAL A 289 1.71 -1.47 61.70
CA VAL A 289 2.29 -1.64 60.36
C VAL A 289 2.79 -3.08 60.18
N ILE A 290 3.51 -3.62 61.16
CA ILE A 290 4.02 -5.00 61.11
C ILE A 290 2.86 -6.01 61.06
N ASP A 291 1.82 -5.84 61.87
CA ASP A 291 0.64 -6.71 61.85
C ASP A 291 -0.06 -6.70 60.47
N ASN A 292 -0.27 -5.50 59.92
CA ASN A 292 -0.84 -5.36 58.58
C ASN A 292 0.03 -6.08 57.54
N CYS A 293 1.35 -5.92 57.58
CA CYS A 293 2.27 -6.56 56.64
C CYS A 293 2.28 -8.09 56.77
N ARG A 294 2.13 -8.63 57.99
CA ARG A 294 2.12 -10.08 58.24
C ARG A 294 0.96 -10.75 57.51
N GLY A 295 -0.27 -10.25 57.67
CA GLY A 295 -1.45 -10.84 57.03
C GLY A 295 -1.34 -10.83 55.50
N PHE A 296 -0.81 -9.76 54.91
CA PHE A 296 -0.63 -9.66 53.46
C PHE A 296 0.48 -10.60 52.94
N LYS A 297 1.57 -10.79 53.70
CA LYS A 297 2.60 -11.79 53.33
C LYS A 297 2.06 -13.22 53.37
N GLU A 298 1.23 -13.57 54.34
CA GLU A 298 0.60 -14.90 54.41
C GLU A 298 -0.33 -15.13 53.22
N LEU A 299 -1.10 -14.12 52.83
CA LEU A 299 -1.90 -14.15 51.60
C LEU A 299 -1.03 -14.41 50.36
N MET A 300 0.05 -13.65 50.17
CA MET A 300 0.93 -13.82 49.02
C MET A 300 1.63 -15.18 49.00
N LYS A 301 2.02 -15.72 50.16
CA LYS A 301 2.60 -17.07 50.26
C LYS A 301 1.61 -18.17 49.90
N THR A 302 0.33 -17.98 50.21
CA THR A 302 -0.71 -18.99 50.00
C THR A 302 -1.34 -18.91 48.60
N GLN A 303 -1.44 -17.71 48.03
CA GLN A 303 -2.16 -17.48 46.77
C GLN A 303 -1.26 -17.23 45.56
N GLN A 304 0.03 -16.91 45.72
CA GLN A 304 0.84 -16.39 44.62
C GLN A 304 2.35 -16.74 44.66
N ASP A 305 3.02 -16.33 43.59
CA ASP A 305 4.48 -16.28 43.46
C ASP A 305 5.05 -15.12 44.29
N THR A 306 5.95 -15.41 45.22
CA THR A 306 6.60 -14.41 46.08
C THR A 306 7.73 -13.64 45.38
N LEU A 307 8.11 -14.06 44.18
CA LEU A 307 9.10 -13.38 43.33
C LEU A 307 8.45 -12.25 42.54
N ASN A 308 7.95 -11.23 43.26
CA ASN A 308 7.35 -10.07 42.63
C ASN A 308 7.61 -8.77 43.40
N GLU A 309 7.41 -7.64 42.72
CA GLU A 309 7.65 -6.31 43.25
C GLU A 309 6.68 -5.86 44.36
N GLN A 310 5.47 -6.44 44.43
CA GLN A 310 4.53 -6.15 45.51
C GLN A 310 5.01 -6.74 46.83
N TYR A 311 5.48 -8.00 46.81
CA TYR A 311 6.07 -8.66 47.96
C TYR A 311 7.26 -7.85 48.49
N LEU A 312 8.15 -7.39 47.60
CA LEU A 312 9.26 -6.50 47.96
C LEU A 312 8.79 -5.18 48.60
N THR A 313 7.68 -4.60 48.14
CA THR A 313 7.13 -3.37 48.70
C THR A 313 6.67 -3.54 50.14
N VAL A 314 6.08 -4.70 50.46
CA VAL A 314 5.62 -5.02 51.81
C VAL A 314 6.81 -5.25 52.75
N LEU A 315 7.84 -5.97 52.29
CA LEU A 315 9.09 -6.11 53.04
C LEU A 315 9.75 -4.75 53.30
N ARG A 316 9.74 -3.84 52.31
CA ARG A 316 10.24 -2.46 52.48
C ARG A 316 9.44 -1.67 53.52
N HIS A 317 8.14 -1.91 53.66
CA HIS A 317 7.33 -1.31 54.72
C HIS A 317 7.70 -1.85 56.09
N GLU A 318 7.91 -3.17 56.23
CA GLU A 318 8.40 -3.77 57.48
C GLU A 318 9.77 -3.24 57.88
N VAL A 319 10.71 -3.14 56.93
CA VAL A 319 12.03 -2.55 57.18
C VAL A 319 11.89 -1.15 57.77
N LYS A 320 11.02 -0.31 57.21
CA LYS A 320 10.79 1.05 57.73
C LYS A 320 10.19 1.06 59.13
N ALA A 321 9.23 0.17 59.40
CA ALA A 321 8.61 0.07 60.71
C ALA A 321 9.61 -0.44 61.77
N TYR A 322 10.37 -1.50 61.47
CA TYR A 322 11.41 -2.01 62.37
C TYR A 322 12.54 -1.01 62.60
N LEU A 323 12.93 -0.24 61.58
CA LEU A 323 13.87 0.87 61.76
C LEU A 323 13.31 1.93 62.72
N GLY A 324 12.04 2.30 62.58
CA GLY A 324 11.35 3.22 63.51
C GLY A 324 11.26 2.69 64.95
N MET A 325 11.29 1.37 65.13
CA MET A 325 11.34 0.69 66.43
C MET A 325 12.77 0.38 66.91
N HIS A 326 13.81 0.80 66.17
CA HIS A 326 15.22 0.48 66.45
C HIS A 326 15.55 -1.03 66.52
N LYS A 327 14.78 -1.85 65.80
CA LYS A 327 14.94 -3.32 65.70
C LYS A 327 15.88 -3.69 64.54
N TYR A 328 17.17 -3.43 64.71
CA TYR A 328 18.15 -3.52 63.63
C TYR A 328 18.44 -4.96 63.16
N LYS A 329 18.26 -5.96 64.02
CA LYS A 329 18.47 -7.37 63.65
C LYS A 329 17.42 -7.82 62.63
N GLU A 330 16.14 -7.56 62.92
CA GLU A 330 15.02 -7.85 62.03
C GLU A 330 15.14 -7.09 60.69
N VAL A 331 15.66 -5.86 60.73
CA VAL A 331 15.96 -5.09 59.52
C VAL A 331 17.00 -5.79 58.65
N ALA A 332 18.09 -6.31 59.23
CA ALA A 332 19.12 -7.01 58.49
C ALA A 332 18.57 -8.29 57.85
N GLU A 333 17.82 -9.10 58.60
CA GLU A 333 17.21 -10.35 58.10
C GLU A 333 16.24 -10.10 56.92
N ILE A 334 15.39 -9.06 57.02
CA ILE A 334 14.45 -8.72 55.95
C ILE A 334 15.19 -8.14 54.73
N ARG A 335 16.26 -7.37 54.93
CA ARG A 335 17.08 -6.85 53.83
C ARG A 335 17.79 -7.97 53.05
N GLU A 336 18.32 -8.99 53.73
CA GLU A 336 18.86 -10.19 53.08
C GLU A 336 17.78 -10.89 52.24
N THR A 337 16.57 -11.02 52.78
CA THR A 337 15.42 -11.58 52.03
C THR A 337 15.09 -10.74 50.79
N ILE A 338 15.09 -9.40 50.91
CA ILE A 338 14.86 -8.49 49.78
C ILE A 338 15.94 -8.69 48.70
N LEU A 339 17.22 -8.81 49.07
CA LEU A 339 18.31 -9.03 48.13
C LEU A 339 18.13 -10.36 47.38
N ALA A 340 17.91 -11.46 48.10
CA ALA A 340 17.72 -12.78 47.50
C ALA A 340 16.53 -12.82 46.51
N ILE A 341 15.41 -12.19 46.87
CA ILE A 341 14.24 -12.10 45.98
C ILE A 341 14.55 -11.22 44.76
N THR A 342 15.24 -10.09 44.96
CA THR A 342 15.63 -9.19 43.87
C THR A 342 16.53 -9.89 42.85
N ASP A 343 17.52 -10.65 43.31
CA ASP A 343 18.41 -11.43 42.45
C ASP A 343 17.66 -12.52 41.68
N SER A 344 16.71 -13.18 42.32
CA SER A 344 15.86 -14.20 41.69
C SER A 344 14.95 -13.60 40.62
N ILE A 345 14.30 -12.45 40.89
CA ILE A 345 13.50 -11.70 39.91
C ILE A 345 14.37 -11.31 38.70
N ASN A 346 15.55 -10.74 38.95
CA ASN A 346 16.48 -10.34 37.89
C ASN A 346 16.92 -11.53 37.04
N THR A 347 17.19 -12.68 37.67
CA THR A 347 17.59 -13.91 36.97
C THR A 347 16.45 -14.42 36.09
N ARG A 348 15.22 -14.44 36.62
CA ARG A 348 14.03 -14.83 35.85
C ARG A 348 13.79 -13.90 34.66
N ASP A 349 13.94 -12.60 34.86
CA ASP A 349 13.77 -11.60 33.79
C ASP A 349 14.85 -11.72 32.70
N ARG A 350 16.08 -12.11 33.07
CA ARG A 350 17.14 -12.47 32.12
C ARG A 350 16.80 -13.73 31.33
N ASN A 351 16.32 -14.79 31.97
CA ASN A 351 15.90 -16.01 31.29
C ASN A 351 14.73 -15.75 30.33
N ASN A 352 13.77 -14.94 30.77
CA ASN A 352 12.66 -14.48 29.93
C ASN A 352 13.14 -13.57 28.79
N ALA A 353 14.24 -12.81 28.96
CA ALA A 353 14.86 -12.02 27.89
C ALA A 353 15.44 -12.89 26.77
N ALA A 354 16.00 -14.06 27.09
CA ALA A 354 16.49 -14.98 26.07
C ALA A 354 15.33 -15.58 25.27
N LEU A 355 14.23 -15.94 25.95
CA LEU A 355 12.98 -16.35 25.30
C LEU A 355 12.37 -15.22 24.47
N GLU A 356 12.47 -13.97 24.93
CA GLU A 356 12.08 -12.76 24.20
C GLU A 356 12.88 -12.61 22.92
N LEU A 357 14.21 -12.76 22.98
CA LEU A 357 15.07 -12.69 21.81
C LEU A 357 14.67 -13.76 20.78
N ASN A 358 14.50 -15.00 21.23
CA ASN A 358 14.12 -16.11 20.35
C ASN A 358 12.73 -15.92 19.74
N ALA A 359 11.77 -15.40 20.52
CA ALA A 359 10.42 -15.12 20.02
C ALA A 359 10.38 -13.88 19.11
N MET A 360 11.17 -12.84 19.39
CA MET A 360 11.27 -11.65 18.55
C MET A 360 11.95 -11.98 17.23
N TYR A 361 13.12 -12.63 17.26
CA TYR A 361 13.83 -13.00 16.03
C TYR A 361 13.04 -14.03 15.23
N GLY A 362 12.44 -15.03 15.88
CA GLY A 362 11.61 -16.01 15.16
C GLY A 362 10.31 -15.42 14.60
N ALA A 363 9.78 -14.34 15.17
CA ALA A 363 8.64 -13.61 14.62
C ALA A 363 9.09 -12.65 13.51
N SER A 364 10.17 -11.88 13.71
CA SER A 364 10.69 -10.95 12.72
C SER A 364 11.22 -11.65 11.47
N GLU A 365 11.81 -12.83 11.62
CA GLU A 365 12.24 -13.68 10.49
C GLU A 365 11.04 -14.17 9.68
N LYS A 366 9.94 -14.56 10.35
CA LYS A 366 8.68 -14.88 9.68
C LYS A 366 8.04 -13.65 9.05
N GLU A 367 8.13 -12.48 9.68
CA GLU A 367 7.63 -11.20 9.16
C GLU A 367 8.40 -10.76 7.91
N GLU A 368 9.72 -10.89 7.91
CA GLU A 368 10.58 -10.62 6.75
C GLU A 368 10.25 -11.59 5.63
N TYR A 369 10.06 -12.87 5.95
CA TYR A 369 9.64 -13.89 4.98
C TYR A 369 8.25 -13.60 4.37
N ILE A 370 7.27 -13.20 5.19
CA ILE A 370 5.91 -12.86 4.72
C ILE A 370 5.94 -11.57 3.89
N ALA A 371 6.69 -10.55 4.31
CA ALA A 371 6.84 -9.30 3.57
C ALA A 371 7.54 -9.54 2.23
N GLU A 372 8.57 -10.39 2.21
CA GLU A 372 9.25 -10.82 0.99
C GLU A 372 8.30 -11.57 0.06
N GLN A 373 7.51 -12.54 0.58
CA GLN A 373 6.49 -13.22 -0.21
C GLN A 373 5.43 -12.27 -0.77
N ALA A 374 4.94 -11.31 0.02
CA ALA A 374 3.96 -10.32 -0.41
C ALA A 374 4.52 -9.38 -1.49
N PHE A 375 5.80 -9.00 -1.36
CA PHE A 375 6.52 -8.22 -2.36
C PHE A 375 6.71 -9.01 -3.66
N GLN A 376 7.11 -10.28 -3.58
CA GLN A 376 7.20 -11.19 -4.74
C GLN A 376 5.84 -11.38 -5.42
N LEU A 377 4.76 -11.52 -4.66
CA LEU A 377 3.39 -11.58 -5.18
C LEU A 377 3.01 -10.29 -5.92
N ARG A 378 3.35 -9.12 -5.37
CA ARG A 378 3.14 -7.83 -6.04
C ARG A 378 3.89 -7.73 -7.35
N ILE A 379 5.18 -8.07 -7.36
CA ILE A 379 6.01 -8.08 -8.58
C ILE A 379 5.40 -9.02 -9.61
N ARG A 380 5.05 -10.25 -9.21
CA ARG A 380 4.43 -11.24 -10.11
C ARG A 380 3.12 -10.73 -10.71
N ASN A 381 2.28 -10.07 -9.92
CA ASN A 381 1.03 -9.52 -10.44
C ASN A 381 1.29 -8.37 -11.42
N ILE A 382 2.26 -7.48 -11.14
CA ILE A 382 2.65 -6.40 -12.04
C ILE A 382 3.21 -6.97 -13.37
N THR A 383 4.05 -7.99 -13.31
CA THR A 383 4.61 -8.62 -14.52
C THR A 383 3.54 -9.34 -15.35
N LEU A 384 2.58 -10.01 -14.71
CA LEU A 384 1.44 -10.62 -15.40
C LEU A 384 0.57 -9.57 -16.12
N TRP A 385 0.27 -8.44 -15.47
CA TRP A 385 -0.45 -7.33 -16.10
C TRP A 385 0.33 -6.74 -17.28
N PHE A 386 1.64 -6.57 -17.15
CA PHE A 386 2.49 -6.08 -18.23
C PHE A 386 2.51 -7.02 -19.43
N LEU A 387 2.64 -8.34 -19.20
CA LEU A 387 2.56 -9.35 -20.25
C LEU A 387 1.19 -9.36 -20.94
N ALA A 388 0.11 -9.27 -20.18
CA ALA A 388 -1.24 -9.17 -20.74
C ALA A 388 -1.40 -7.93 -21.63
N CYS A 389 -0.87 -6.77 -21.22
CA CYS A 389 -0.86 -5.56 -22.03
C CYS A 389 -0.08 -5.75 -23.35
N ILE A 390 1.08 -6.42 -23.32
CA ILE A 390 1.85 -6.71 -24.54
C ILE A 390 1.03 -7.59 -25.50
N VAL A 391 0.38 -8.65 -25.00
CA VAL A 391 -0.44 -9.54 -25.84
C VAL A 391 -1.61 -8.79 -26.48
N VAL A 392 -2.29 -7.92 -25.73
CA VAL A 392 -3.36 -7.09 -26.29
C VAL A 392 -2.82 -6.15 -27.38
N LEU A 393 -1.66 -5.56 -27.15
CA LEU A 393 -1.04 -4.63 -28.09
C LEU A 393 -0.55 -5.32 -29.36
N THR A 394 0.01 -6.53 -29.27
CA THR A 394 0.40 -7.33 -30.45
C THR A 394 -0.82 -7.78 -31.25
N LEU A 395 -1.89 -8.24 -30.60
CA LEU A 395 -3.15 -8.59 -31.26
C LEU A 395 -3.75 -7.37 -31.99
N PHE A 396 -3.71 -6.20 -31.37
CA PHE A 396 -4.16 -4.96 -31.99
C PHE A 396 -3.34 -4.59 -33.23
N ILE A 397 -2.01 -4.72 -33.19
CA ILE A 397 -1.13 -4.48 -34.35
C ILE A 397 -1.44 -5.46 -35.48
N VAL A 398 -1.55 -6.76 -35.17
CA VAL A 398 -1.86 -7.80 -36.16
C VAL A 398 -3.22 -7.52 -36.83
N TRP A 399 -4.24 -7.18 -36.04
CA TRP A 399 -5.56 -6.81 -36.56
C TRP A 399 -5.48 -5.58 -37.48
N ARG A 400 -4.71 -4.55 -37.10
CA ARG A 400 -4.52 -3.35 -37.91
C ARG A 400 -3.82 -3.66 -39.24
N LEU A 401 -2.78 -4.48 -39.22
CA LEU A 401 -2.04 -4.89 -40.43
C LEU A 401 -2.92 -5.71 -41.37
N TRP A 402 -3.68 -6.66 -40.82
CA TRP A 402 -4.63 -7.47 -41.58
C TRP A 402 -5.69 -6.59 -42.27
N ARG A 403 -6.30 -5.65 -41.52
CA ARG A 403 -7.26 -4.69 -42.06
C ARG A 403 -6.64 -3.83 -43.18
N PHE A 404 -5.44 -3.30 -42.98
CA PHE A 404 -4.77 -2.47 -43.98
C PHE A 404 -4.52 -3.23 -45.28
N ASN A 405 -3.96 -4.44 -45.19
CA ASN A 405 -3.68 -5.27 -46.37
C ASN A 405 -4.97 -5.60 -47.14
N HIS A 406 -6.05 -5.92 -46.43
CA HIS A 406 -7.33 -6.23 -47.04
C HIS A 406 -7.94 -5.02 -47.80
N ILE A 407 -7.74 -3.80 -47.31
CA ILE A 407 -8.18 -2.57 -47.99
C ILE A 407 -7.35 -2.32 -49.26
N VAL A 408 -6.03 -2.54 -49.20
CA VAL A 408 -5.13 -2.34 -50.35
C VAL A 408 -5.47 -3.32 -51.48
N GLU A 409 -5.69 -4.60 -51.17
CA GLU A 409 -6.05 -5.61 -52.18
C GLU A 409 -7.37 -5.27 -52.89
N TYR A 410 -8.38 -4.80 -52.15
CA TYR A 410 -9.65 -4.39 -52.72
C TYR A 410 -9.50 -3.23 -53.72
N LYS A 411 -8.72 -2.20 -53.36
CA LYS A 411 -8.44 -1.05 -54.23
C LYS A 411 -7.68 -1.47 -55.49
N ASN A 412 -6.66 -2.32 -55.34
CA ASN A 412 -5.85 -2.79 -56.46
C ASN A 412 -6.66 -3.60 -57.47
N ARG A 413 -7.57 -4.48 -57.01
CA ARG A 413 -8.48 -5.24 -57.91
C ARG A 413 -9.37 -4.31 -58.73
N THR A 414 -9.90 -3.27 -58.10
CA THR A 414 -10.82 -2.32 -58.75
C THR A 414 -10.09 -1.53 -59.85
N LEU A 415 -8.87 -1.06 -59.57
CA LEU A 415 -8.08 -0.30 -60.53
C LEU A 415 -7.61 -1.18 -61.72
N ALA A 416 -7.23 -2.44 -61.46
CA ALA A 416 -6.88 -3.39 -62.52
C ALA A 416 -8.05 -3.66 -63.49
N ARG A 417 -9.29 -3.76 -62.99
CA ARG A 417 -10.48 -3.89 -63.86
C ARG A 417 -10.63 -2.68 -64.79
N LEU A 418 -10.50 -1.46 -64.27
CA LEU A 418 -10.61 -0.23 -65.06
C LEU A 418 -9.52 -0.14 -66.14
N ILE A 419 -8.29 -0.54 -65.82
CA ILE A 419 -7.21 -0.64 -66.81
C ILE A 419 -7.57 -1.68 -67.87
N ASN A 420 -8.08 -2.86 -67.48
CA ASN A 420 -8.47 -3.89 -68.43
C ASN A 420 -9.56 -3.44 -69.40
N GLU A 421 -10.56 -2.72 -68.91
CA GLU A 421 -11.64 -2.15 -69.71
C GLU A 421 -11.12 -1.10 -70.71
N LYS A 422 -10.28 -0.16 -70.26
CA LYS A 422 -9.64 0.82 -71.15
C LYS A 422 -8.77 0.17 -72.25
N PHE A 423 -8.08 -0.92 -71.93
CA PHE A 423 -7.25 -1.64 -72.88
C PHE A 423 -8.05 -2.54 -73.83
N ALA A 424 -9.20 -3.08 -73.41
CA ALA A 424 -10.10 -3.81 -74.30
C ALA A 424 -10.69 -2.87 -75.36
N ASN A 425 -11.15 -1.69 -74.95
CA ASN A 425 -11.72 -0.69 -75.87
C ASN A 425 -10.70 -0.15 -76.89
N ARG A 426 -9.38 -0.24 -76.62
CA ARG A 426 -8.32 0.11 -77.59
C ARG A 426 -8.03 -0.97 -78.64
N LYS A 427 -8.43 -2.23 -78.42
CA LYS A 427 -8.14 -3.35 -79.35
C LYS A 427 -9.17 -3.50 -80.47
N ASP A 428 -10.38 -2.96 -80.30
CA ASP A 428 -11.50 -3.13 -81.23
C ASP A 428 -11.68 -1.97 -82.22
N GLY A 429 -10.74 -1.02 -82.28
CA GLY A 429 -10.82 0.17 -83.14
C GLY A 429 -9.62 0.36 -84.07
N ASN A 430 -9.49 -0.47 -85.12
CA ASN A 430 -8.67 -0.13 -86.29
C ASN A 430 -9.53 0.68 -87.27
N GLN A 431 -9.58 2.01 -87.13
CA GLN A 431 -9.67 3.02 -88.21
C GLN A 431 -9.91 4.45 -87.65
N LEU A 432 -9.08 5.38 -88.16
CA LEU A 432 -9.15 6.85 -88.15
C LEU A 432 -9.03 7.68 -86.85
N SER A 433 -7.89 8.38 -86.77
CA SER A 433 -7.71 9.83 -86.52
C SER A 433 -8.91 10.61 -85.96
N GLU A 434 -8.80 11.04 -84.70
CA GLU A 434 -9.14 12.38 -84.15
C GLU A 434 -9.44 12.29 -82.65
N ALA A 435 -8.48 12.68 -81.80
CA ALA A 435 -8.71 13.20 -80.45
C ALA A 435 -7.37 13.65 -79.80
N TYR A 436 -6.72 14.65 -80.39
CA TYR A 436 -5.81 15.52 -79.63
C TYR A 436 -6.61 16.72 -79.16
N GLY A 437 -6.97 16.73 -77.88
CA GLY A 437 -7.68 17.86 -77.29
C GLY A 437 -8.13 17.58 -75.86
N GLN A 438 -7.47 18.26 -74.92
CA GLN A 438 -7.89 18.50 -73.53
C GLN A 438 -7.81 17.31 -72.56
N GLN A 439 -6.73 17.25 -71.78
CA GLN A 439 -6.72 17.77 -70.38
C GLN A 439 -5.31 17.59 -69.78
N ALA A 440 -4.39 18.48 -70.17
CA ALA A 440 -3.13 18.64 -69.45
C ALA A 440 -3.41 19.49 -68.20
N VAL A 441 -3.49 18.84 -67.04
CA VAL A 441 -3.23 19.52 -65.76
C VAL A 441 -1.73 19.55 -65.56
N ILE A 442 -1.25 20.76 -65.30
CA ILE A 442 0.13 21.21 -65.15
C ILE A 442 0.80 20.62 -63.89
N SER A 443 2.14 20.46 -64.01
CA SER A 443 3.19 20.36 -62.98
C SER A 443 3.22 19.09 -62.12
N GLU A 444 4.37 18.46 -61.84
CA GLU A 444 5.73 19.00 -61.66
C GLU A 444 6.77 18.25 -62.51
N ILE A 445 7.69 19.03 -63.09
CA ILE A 445 8.91 18.55 -63.74
C ILE A 445 10.00 18.59 -62.67
N GLU A 446 10.57 17.43 -62.34
CA GLU A 446 11.86 17.32 -61.68
C GLU A 446 12.84 16.74 -62.73
N PRO A 447 14.04 17.34 -62.92
CA PRO A 447 14.75 17.31 -64.18
C PRO A 447 15.52 16.01 -64.39
N GLU A 448 15.27 15.34 -65.50
CA GLU A 448 16.18 14.33 -66.03
C GLU A 448 17.27 15.07 -66.82
N LEU A 449 18.53 14.78 -66.48
CA LEU A 449 19.75 15.32 -67.09
C LEU A 449 19.64 15.26 -68.62
N ILE A 450 19.51 16.44 -69.24
CA ILE A 450 19.72 16.62 -70.68
C ILE A 450 21.23 16.68 -70.87
N SER A 451 21.82 15.68 -71.55
CA SER A 451 23.20 15.79 -72.03
C SER A 451 23.25 16.87 -73.10
N SER A 452 24.27 17.71 -72.98
CA SER A 452 24.53 18.97 -73.68
C SER A 452 24.84 18.86 -75.19
N GLU A 453 24.31 17.85 -75.89
CA GLU A 453 24.58 17.59 -77.31
C GLU A 453 23.36 17.79 -78.23
N GLU A 454 22.19 18.16 -77.70
CA GLU A 454 20.97 18.38 -78.51
C GLU A 454 20.48 19.85 -78.56
N LEU A 455 21.29 20.81 -78.11
CA LEU A 455 20.90 22.23 -78.05
C LEU A 455 21.61 23.15 -79.06
N GLU A 456 22.40 22.62 -80.00
CA GLU A 456 23.22 23.46 -80.89
C GLU A 456 22.96 23.30 -82.41
N GLU A 457 21.87 22.65 -82.80
CA GLU A 457 21.36 22.77 -84.17
C GLU A 457 19.89 23.20 -84.15
N LEU A 458 19.57 24.20 -84.98
CA LEU A 458 18.25 24.80 -85.26
C LEU A 458 17.94 26.12 -84.52
N SER A 459 18.86 27.07 -84.59
CA SER A 459 18.50 28.49 -84.79
C SER A 459 18.71 28.83 -86.27
N ASP A 460 17.61 28.90 -87.03
CA ASP A 460 17.35 30.03 -87.92
C ASP A 460 15.93 29.92 -88.49
N ASP A 461 15.30 31.08 -88.49
CA ASP A 461 13.93 31.40 -88.86
C ASP A 461 13.84 31.63 -90.38
N GLU A 462 12.72 31.21 -90.98
CA GLU A 462 11.85 32.01 -91.86
C GLU A 462 11.01 31.17 -92.84
N THR A 463 9.70 31.29 -92.64
CA THR A 463 8.62 31.44 -93.64
C THR A 463 8.29 30.32 -94.64
N GLY A 464 7.11 29.71 -94.42
CA GLY A 464 6.03 29.71 -95.42
C GLY A 464 5.91 28.56 -96.41
N GLU A 465 5.17 27.50 -96.04
CA GLU A 465 4.00 26.99 -96.79
C GLU A 465 3.22 25.97 -95.94
N VAL A 466 2.03 26.36 -95.52
CA VAL A 466 1.08 25.56 -94.73
C VAL A 466 0.22 24.72 -95.67
N SER A 467 0.00 23.46 -95.27
CA SER A 467 -0.99 22.48 -95.78
C SER A 467 -0.43 21.26 -96.52
N GLY A 468 0.74 21.33 -97.15
CA GLY A 468 1.34 20.17 -97.84
C GLY A 468 2.19 19.29 -96.92
N GLU A 469 3.06 19.91 -96.12
CA GLU A 469 4.08 19.20 -95.35
C GLU A 469 3.53 18.48 -94.11
N GLU A 470 2.45 18.97 -93.49
CA GLU A 470 1.81 18.29 -92.35
C GLU A 470 1.13 16.98 -92.76
N GLU A 471 0.47 16.96 -93.91
CA GLU A 471 -0.18 15.76 -94.44
C GLU A 471 0.86 14.75 -94.94
N GLU A 472 1.95 15.23 -95.53
CA GLU A 472 3.10 14.41 -95.90
C GLU A 472 3.75 13.79 -94.65
N ASN A 473 4.05 14.59 -93.62
CA ASN A 473 4.58 14.13 -92.34
C ASN A 473 3.66 13.12 -91.65
N ARG A 474 2.33 13.30 -91.75
CA ARG A 474 1.36 12.34 -91.20
C ARG A 474 1.39 11.01 -91.94
N LYS A 475 1.52 11.02 -93.28
CA LYS A 475 1.66 9.79 -94.08
C LYS A 475 2.98 9.09 -93.82
N ILE A 476 4.08 9.84 -93.73
CA ILE A 476 5.41 9.31 -93.39
C ILE A 476 5.38 8.71 -91.98
N PHE A 477 4.77 9.39 -91.00
CA PHE A 477 4.62 8.85 -89.65
C PHE A 477 3.71 7.62 -89.61
N GLN A 478 2.63 7.57 -90.40
CA GLN A 478 1.77 6.39 -90.48
C GLN A 478 2.55 5.17 -91.00
N GLU A 479 3.37 5.35 -92.03
CA GLU A 479 4.21 4.29 -92.58
C GLU A 479 5.29 3.87 -91.58
N LEU A 480 5.97 4.85 -90.94
CA LEU A 480 6.93 4.58 -89.87
C LEU A 480 6.28 3.80 -88.72
N ASN A 481 5.14 4.27 -88.21
CA ASN A 481 4.45 3.63 -87.11
C ASN A 481 3.98 2.23 -87.50
N ARG A 482 3.58 2.02 -88.76
CA ARG A 482 3.26 0.68 -89.28
C ARG A 482 4.48 -0.23 -89.18
N VAL A 483 5.62 0.18 -89.71
CA VAL A 483 6.88 -0.60 -89.67
C VAL A 483 7.32 -0.85 -88.23
N VAL A 484 7.38 0.19 -87.39
CA VAL A 484 7.80 0.11 -85.98
C VAL A 484 6.91 -0.84 -85.18
N VAL A 485 5.59 -0.79 -85.39
CA VAL A 485 4.63 -1.63 -84.66
C VAL A 485 4.59 -3.06 -85.22
N GLN A 486 4.61 -3.23 -86.54
CA GLN A 486 4.53 -4.51 -87.22
C GLN A 486 5.79 -5.35 -86.99
N ASP A 487 6.96 -4.74 -87.15
CA ASP A 487 8.26 -5.40 -86.98
C ASP A 487 8.73 -5.34 -85.51
N GLN A 488 7.91 -4.78 -84.62
CA GLN A 488 8.15 -4.69 -83.18
C GLN A 488 9.50 -4.05 -82.82
N LEU A 489 9.97 -3.09 -83.62
CA LEU A 489 11.28 -2.45 -83.46
C LEU A 489 11.43 -1.81 -82.08
N TYR A 490 10.33 -1.34 -81.49
CA TYR A 490 10.29 -0.76 -80.14
C TYR A 490 10.71 -1.73 -79.02
N LEU A 491 10.76 -3.04 -79.27
CA LEU A 491 11.26 -4.03 -78.31
C LEU A 491 12.79 -4.09 -78.24
N SER A 492 13.51 -3.54 -79.22
CA SER A 492 14.96 -3.43 -79.16
C SER A 492 15.35 -2.32 -78.17
N PRO A 493 16.15 -2.61 -77.12
CA PRO A 493 16.60 -1.58 -76.18
C PRO A 493 17.61 -0.59 -76.80
N GLU A 494 18.28 -1.01 -77.88
CA GLU A 494 19.30 -0.24 -78.61
C GLU A 494 18.73 0.65 -79.72
N LEU A 495 17.40 0.62 -79.95
CA LEU A 495 16.75 1.41 -80.98
C LEU A 495 17.03 2.92 -80.78
N SER A 496 17.76 3.51 -81.73
CA SER A 496 18.08 4.92 -81.73
C SER A 496 17.11 5.73 -82.60
N ARG A 497 17.16 7.06 -82.46
CA ARG A 497 16.39 7.96 -83.33
C ARG A 497 16.89 7.87 -84.77
N GLU A 498 18.20 7.77 -84.93
CA GLU A 498 18.91 7.71 -86.20
C GLU A 498 18.45 6.49 -87.02
N ASP A 499 18.26 5.34 -86.36
CA ASP A 499 17.75 4.11 -87.01
C ASP A 499 16.38 4.33 -87.66
N LEU A 500 15.46 4.97 -86.93
CA LEU A 500 14.11 5.24 -87.45
C LEU A 500 14.10 6.36 -88.49
N ALA A 501 14.93 7.39 -88.31
CA ALA A 501 15.04 8.49 -89.27
C ALA A 501 15.54 7.98 -90.63
N HIS A 502 16.46 7.00 -90.63
CA HIS A 502 16.93 6.33 -91.84
C HIS A 502 15.83 5.54 -92.57
N ILE A 503 14.93 4.86 -91.84
CA ILE A 503 13.82 4.09 -92.44
C ILE A 503 12.89 4.99 -93.26
N VAL A 504 12.66 6.23 -92.80
CA VAL A 504 11.82 7.20 -93.51
C VAL A 504 12.62 8.22 -94.35
N HIS A 505 13.92 8.02 -94.49
CA HIS A 505 14.82 8.91 -95.22
C HIS A 505 14.73 10.40 -94.79
N LEU A 506 14.57 10.64 -93.49
CA LEU A 506 14.57 11.98 -92.90
C LEU A 506 15.87 12.27 -92.15
N ASN A 507 16.27 13.54 -92.11
CA ASN A 507 17.31 13.97 -91.17
C ASN A 507 16.74 14.03 -89.74
N ASN A 508 17.62 13.99 -88.74
CA ASN A 508 17.25 13.96 -87.32
C ASN A 508 16.36 15.14 -86.90
N ALA A 509 16.64 16.34 -87.42
CA ALA A 509 15.88 17.57 -87.17
C ALA A 509 14.42 17.47 -87.65
N ARG A 510 14.20 17.05 -88.90
CA ARG A 510 12.86 16.87 -89.50
C ARG A 510 12.12 15.70 -88.85
N PHE A 511 12.84 14.61 -88.52
CA PHE A 511 12.27 13.47 -87.79
C PHE A 511 11.76 13.86 -86.40
N ALA A 512 12.55 14.60 -85.61
CA ALA A 512 12.15 15.03 -84.27
C ALA A 512 10.91 15.95 -84.31
N ARG A 513 10.85 16.88 -85.28
CA ARG A 513 9.66 17.73 -85.51
C ARG A 513 8.43 16.90 -85.90
N MET A 514 8.59 15.94 -86.82
CA MET A 514 7.51 15.05 -87.26
C MET A 514 6.96 14.21 -86.10
N ILE A 515 7.82 13.55 -85.33
CA ILE A 515 7.41 12.72 -84.18
C ILE A 515 6.66 13.56 -83.15
N ARG A 516 7.17 14.76 -82.82
CA ARG A 516 6.51 15.64 -81.85
C ARG A 516 5.15 16.12 -82.33
N ALA A 517 5.04 16.49 -83.61
CA ALA A 517 3.77 16.92 -84.20
C ALA A 517 2.74 15.77 -84.23
N CYS A 518 3.15 14.54 -84.58
CA CYS A 518 2.23 13.42 -84.77
C CYS A 518 1.87 12.68 -83.48
N THR A 519 2.74 12.68 -82.46
CA THR A 519 2.57 11.91 -81.22
C THR A 519 2.36 12.80 -79.99
N GLY A 520 2.68 14.08 -80.06
CA GLY A 520 2.68 15.00 -78.91
C GLY A 520 3.87 14.81 -77.96
N THR A 521 4.80 13.90 -78.28
CA THR A 521 5.97 13.55 -77.45
C THR A 521 7.24 13.47 -78.31
N ASN A 522 8.43 13.46 -77.68
CA ASN A 522 9.67 13.12 -78.35
C ASN A 522 9.74 11.61 -78.67
N PHE A 523 10.78 11.21 -79.43
CA PHE A 523 11.06 9.82 -79.81
C PHE A 523 11.01 8.85 -78.61
N ASN A 524 11.72 9.16 -77.53
CA ASN A 524 11.77 8.32 -76.34
C ASN A 524 10.39 8.11 -75.74
N GLY A 525 9.56 9.15 -75.64
CA GLY A 525 8.21 9.01 -75.11
C GLY A 525 7.27 8.22 -76.03
N TYR A 526 7.39 8.36 -77.36
CA TYR A 526 6.65 7.53 -78.31
C TYR A 526 7.00 6.04 -78.18
N ILE A 527 8.30 5.70 -78.20
CA ILE A 527 8.78 4.32 -78.06
C ILE A 527 8.42 3.75 -76.69
N ASN A 528 8.66 4.49 -75.61
CA ASN A 528 8.31 4.05 -74.26
C ASN A 528 6.80 3.85 -74.10
N GLU A 529 5.95 4.61 -74.80
CA GLU A 529 4.52 4.38 -74.77
C GLU A 529 4.14 2.99 -75.33
N LEU A 530 4.73 2.63 -76.47
CA LEU A 530 4.56 1.31 -77.09
C LEU A 530 5.09 0.20 -76.18
N ARG A 531 6.28 0.38 -75.59
CA ARG A 531 6.88 -0.56 -74.64
C ARG A 531 6.01 -0.79 -73.41
N VAL A 532 5.43 0.25 -72.80
CA VAL A 532 4.51 0.10 -71.65
C VAL A 532 3.23 -0.63 -72.06
N ASN A 533 2.65 -0.32 -73.23
CA ASN A 533 1.47 -1.04 -73.72
C ASN A 533 1.75 -2.54 -73.93
N TYR A 534 2.93 -2.87 -74.46
CA TYR A 534 3.37 -4.24 -74.62
C TYR A 534 3.62 -4.94 -73.28
N ALA A 535 4.22 -4.26 -72.31
CA ALA A 535 4.37 -4.77 -70.94
C ALA A 535 3.01 -5.12 -70.31
N ILE A 536 1.98 -4.30 -70.52
CA ILE A 536 0.60 -4.57 -70.05
C ILE A 536 0.04 -5.83 -70.74
N LYS A 537 0.30 -6.01 -72.03
CA LYS A 537 -0.09 -7.22 -72.76
C LYS A 537 0.62 -8.45 -72.20
N LEU A 538 1.94 -8.40 -72.01
CA LEU A 538 2.73 -9.50 -71.45
C LEU A 538 2.28 -9.88 -70.04
N LEU A 539 1.99 -8.90 -69.18
CA LEU A 539 1.46 -9.13 -67.83
C LEU A 539 0.13 -9.90 -67.84
N LYS A 540 -0.65 -9.80 -68.91
CA LYS A 540 -1.92 -10.54 -69.07
C LYS A 540 -1.73 -11.91 -69.69
N THR A 541 -0.91 -12.02 -70.74
CA THR A 541 -0.77 -13.26 -71.52
C THR A 541 0.23 -14.23 -70.90
N HIS A 542 1.22 -13.71 -70.15
CA HIS A 542 2.31 -14.48 -69.54
C HIS A 542 2.38 -14.20 -68.03
N PRO A 543 1.36 -14.61 -67.24
CA PRO A 543 1.31 -14.33 -65.79
C PRO A 543 2.48 -14.97 -65.02
N HIS A 544 3.15 -15.98 -65.58
CA HIS A 544 4.31 -16.63 -64.97
C HIS A 544 5.62 -15.84 -65.12
N TYR A 545 5.66 -14.80 -65.96
CA TYR A 545 6.90 -14.03 -66.17
C TYR A 545 7.21 -13.15 -64.95
N THR A 546 8.50 -13.07 -64.59
CA THR A 546 8.95 -12.12 -63.56
C THR A 546 8.86 -10.69 -64.09
N ILE A 547 8.66 -9.70 -63.23
CA ILE A 547 8.61 -8.29 -63.68
C ILE A 547 9.91 -7.88 -64.38
N ARG A 548 11.05 -8.45 -63.97
CA ARG A 548 12.33 -8.29 -64.65
C ARG A 548 12.29 -8.83 -66.07
N ALA A 549 11.77 -10.05 -66.27
CA ALA A 549 11.60 -10.61 -67.61
C ALA A 549 10.68 -9.73 -68.47
N ILE A 550 9.57 -9.24 -67.91
CA ILE A 550 8.64 -8.35 -68.62
C ILE A 550 9.32 -7.04 -69.03
N ALA A 551 10.18 -6.47 -68.19
CA ALA A 551 10.96 -5.29 -68.54
C ALA A 551 11.87 -5.54 -69.74
N VAL A 552 12.63 -6.64 -69.71
CA VAL A 552 13.54 -7.04 -70.80
C VAL A 552 12.77 -7.31 -72.09
N GLU A 553 11.73 -8.14 -72.03
CA GLU A 553 10.89 -8.50 -73.18
C GLU A 553 10.12 -7.31 -73.76
N SER A 554 9.91 -6.25 -72.97
CA SER A 554 9.30 -5.00 -73.44
C SER A 554 10.33 -3.96 -73.89
N GLY A 555 11.61 -4.30 -74.01
CA GLY A 555 12.65 -3.41 -74.50
C GLY A 555 13.15 -2.35 -73.51
N PHE A 556 12.92 -2.52 -72.21
CA PHE A 556 13.45 -1.60 -71.19
C PHE A 556 14.84 -2.02 -70.71
N ASN A 557 15.75 -1.05 -70.65
CA ASN A 557 17.11 -1.24 -70.12
C ASN A 557 17.16 -1.54 -68.62
N SER A 558 16.10 -1.22 -67.87
CA SER A 558 16.04 -1.57 -66.44
C SER A 558 14.61 -1.71 -65.91
N THR A 559 14.45 -2.59 -64.93
CA THR A 559 13.18 -2.80 -64.21
C THR A 559 12.65 -1.51 -63.56
N PRO A 560 13.48 -0.65 -62.90
CA PRO A 560 13.01 0.61 -62.34
C PRO A 560 12.36 1.56 -63.36
N ILE A 561 12.90 1.63 -64.59
CA ILE A 561 12.33 2.46 -65.67
C ILE A 561 10.93 1.97 -66.04
N LEU A 562 10.76 0.65 -66.21
CA LEU A 562 9.42 0.05 -66.41
C LEU A 562 8.49 0.42 -65.25
N TYR A 563 8.92 0.26 -64.00
CA TYR A 563 8.09 0.55 -62.82
C TYR A 563 7.57 1.99 -62.82
N ASN A 564 8.45 2.95 -63.06
CA ASN A 564 8.11 4.37 -63.06
C ASN A 564 7.15 4.71 -64.21
N LEU A 565 7.47 4.29 -65.43
CA LEU A 565 6.65 4.60 -66.62
C LEU A 565 5.31 3.87 -66.60
N PHE A 566 5.28 2.62 -66.16
CA PHE A 566 4.06 1.83 -66.01
C PHE A 566 3.14 2.43 -64.95
N LYS A 567 3.69 2.84 -63.79
CA LYS A 567 2.91 3.51 -62.74
C LYS A 567 2.41 4.88 -63.18
N LYS A 568 3.24 5.67 -63.86
CA LYS A 568 2.83 6.95 -64.44
C LYS A 568 1.68 6.80 -65.43
N LYS A 569 1.70 5.72 -66.24
CA LYS A 569 0.66 5.47 -67.25
C LYS A 569 -0.62 4.86 -66.68
N THR A 570 -0.51 3.90 -65.75
CA THR A 570 -1.64 3.08 -65.31
C THR A 570 -2.16 3.42 -63.91
N GLY A 571 -1.39 4.17 -63.12
CA GLY A 571 -1.66 4.42 -61.70
C GLY A 571 -1.24 3.28 -60.76
N MET A 572 -0.76 2.15 -61.28
CA MET A 572 -0.33 0.98 -60.51
C MET A 572 1.11 0.58 -60.84
N THR A 573 1.84 -0.02 -59.92
CA THR A 573 3.10 -0.67 -60.28
C THR A 573 2.84 -1.95 -61.10
N PRO A 574 3.80 -2.40 -61.94
CA PRO A 574 3.68 -3.68 -62.66
C PRO A 574 3.38 -4.86 -61.74
N TYR A 575 3.94 -4.88 -60.53
CA TYR A 575 3.69 -5.94 -59.55
C TYR A 575 2.28 -5.90 -58.97
N GLU A 576 1.78 -4.72 -58.58
CA GLU A 576 0.40 -4.56 -58.11
C GLU A 576 -0.60 -4.95 -59.21
N PHE A 577 -0.32 -4.56 -60.45
CA PHE A 577 -1.14 -4.92 -61.60
C PHE A 577 -1.13 -6.44 -61.83
N LYS A 578 0.05 -7.08 -61.77
CA LYS A 578 0.19 -8.54 -61.88
C LYS A 578 -0.61 -9.28 -60.81
N LYS A 579 -0.44 -8.90 -59.53
CA LYS A 579 -1.13 -9.53 -58.41
C LYS A 579 -2.64 -9.32 -58.49
N ALA A 580 -3.08 -8.15 -58.94
CA ALA A 580 -4.50 -7.88 -59.17
C ALA A 580 -5.07 -8.72 -60.32
N GLN A 581 -4.29 -8.97 -61.38
CA GLN A 581 -4.66 -9.80 -62.51
C GLN A 581 -4.72 -11.30 -62.17
N GLU A 582 -3.86 -11.80 -61.28
CA GLU A 582 -3.96 -13.18 -60.75
C GLU A 582 -5.21 -13.40 -59.88
N ALA A 583 -5.75 -12.33 -59.30
CA ALA A 583 -6.92 -12.36 -58.43
C ALA A 583 -8.24 -12.01 -59.14
N LEU A 584 -8.19 -11.69 -60.44
CA LEU A 584 -9.32 -11.47 -61.34
C LEU A 584 -9.56 -12.72 -62.18
#